data_AF-A0A1A7NW55-F1
#
_entry.id   AF-A0A1A7NW55-F1
#
_cell.length_a   1.000
_cell.length_b   1.000
_cell.length_c   1.000
_cell.angle_alpha   90.00
_cell.angle_beta   90.00
_cell.angle_gamma   90.00
#
_symmetry.space_group_name_H-M   'P 1'
#
loop_
_entity.id
_entity.type
_entity.pdbx_description
1 polymer ?
#
loop_
_entity_poly.entity_id
_entity_poly.type
_entity_poly.pdbx_seq_one_letter_code
_entity_poly.pdbx_strand_id
1 'polypeptide(L)'
;TKKVERKVTFLTEQAYFKGEGRFQIILHEKLMPYISKLKGRFTRYNLDYVVNFSGFHSIRLYELMAQYRIGGEREISLTDLKDWLQISDKYDRYNNFNQRVLTPAITEINEKSDLKVIYEQIKRGRRIVALKFTIQTKKNV
;
A
#
# COMPACT_ATOMS: atom_id res chain seq x y z
N THR A 1 -11.75 -13.47 -29.46
CA THR A 1 -11.85 -12.00 -29.27
C THR A 1 -10.46 -11.46 -28.95
N LYS A 2 -9.87 -10.58 -29.76
CA LYS A 2 -8.51 -10.07 -29.51
C LYS A 2 -8.50 -9.21 -28.24
N LYS A 3 -7.59 -9.49 -27.30
CA LYS A 3 -7.34 -8.63 -26.14
C LYS A 3 -6.70 -7.33 -26.63
N VAL A 4 -7.31 -6.20 -26.32
CA VAL A 4 -6.78 -4.87 -26.63
C VAL A 4 -6.11 -4.33 -25.36
N GLU A 5 -4.82 -4.02 -25.43
CA GLU A 5 -4.11 -3.32 -24.36
C GLU A 5 -4.26 -1.82 -24.56
N ARG A 6 -4.69 -1.10 -23.51
CA ARG A 6 -4.82 0.36 -23.53
C ARG A 6 -3.99 0.94 -22.39
N LYS A 7 -3.08 1.87 -22.70
CA LYS A 7 -2.31 2.63 -21.72
C LYS A 7 -2.89 4.04 -21.61
N VAL A 8 -2.96 4.55 -20.39
CA VAL A 8 -3.47 5.88 -20.07
C VAL A 8 -2.44 6.58 -19.19
N THR A 9 -2.10 7.83 -19.51
CA THR A 9 -1.17 8.63 -18.72
C THR A 9 -1.82 9.07 -17.41
N PHE A 10 -1.02 9.26 -16.36
CA PHE A 10 -1.51 9.75 -15.07
C PHE A 10 -1.85 11.25 -15.10
N LEU A 11 -0.94 12.06 -15.65
CA LEU A 11 -1.10 13.51 -15.79
C LEU A 11 -1.43 13.86 -17.24
N THR A 12 -2.41 14.75 -17.42
CA THR A 12 -2.66 15.44 -18.69
C THR A 12 -1.73 16.65 -18.84
N GLU A 13 -1.47 17.36 -17.73
CA GLU A 13 -0.65 18.57 -17.72
C GLU A 13 0.13 18.69 -16.41
N GLN A 14 1.31 19.31 -16.49
CA GLN A 14 2.10 19.74 -15.33
C GLN A 14 2.69 21.13 -15.60
N ALA A 15 2.63 22.01 -14.61
CA ALA A 15 3.23 23.34 -14.66
C ALA A 15 3.94 23.65 -13.33
N TYR A 16 5.09 24.32 -13.41
CA TYR A 16 5.82 24.84 -12.26
C TYR A 16 5.96 26.36 -12.38
N PHE A 17 5.48 27.07 -11.37
CA PHE A 17 5.53 28.52 -11.31
C PHE A 17 6.86 28.94 -10.66
N LYS A 18 7.84 29.24 -11.51
CA LYS A 18 9.21 29.57 -11.09
C LYS A 18 9.20 30.72 -10.08
N GLY A 19 9.93 30.54 -8.99
CA GLY A 19 10.05 31.55 -7.93
C GLY A 19 8.92 31.55 -6.90
N GLU A 20 7.83 30.80 -7.13
CA GLU A 20 6.68 30.75 -6.20
C GLU A 20 6.64 29.48 -5.34
N GLY A 21 7.47 28.47 -5.66
CA GLY A 21 7.37 27.14 -5.01
C GLY A 21 6.06 26.40 -5.31
N ARG A 22 5.29 26.88 -6.28
CA ARG A 22 3.97 26.35 -6.64
C ARG A 22 4.07 25.46 -7.89
N PHE A 23 3.36 24.35 -7.86
CA PHE A 23 3.15 23.49 -9.01
C PHE A 23 1.65 23.27 -9.23
N GLN A 24 1.27 23.01 -10.47
CA GLN A 24 -0.06 22.62 -10.87
C GLN A 24 0.03 21.33 -11.66
N ILE A 25 -0.88 20.42 -11.37
CA ILE A 25 -1.03 19.18 -12.12
C ILE A 25 -2.50 19.02 -12.51
N ILE A 26 -2.74 18.48 -13.71
CA ILE A 26 -4.08 18.11 -14.17
C ILE A 26 -4.08 16.59 -14.34
N LEU A 27 -4.93 15.91 -13.59
CA LEU A 27 -5.09 14.46 -13.66
C LEU A 27 -5.88 14.08 -14.91
N HIS A 28 -5.56 12.91 -15.49
CA HIS A 28 -6.31 12.40 -16.63
C HIS A 28 -7.77 12.14 -16.26
N GLU A 29 -8.72 12.56 -17.11
CA GLU A 29 -10.18 12.47 -16.86
C GLU A 29 -10.67 11.06 -16.48
N LYS A 30 -10.11 10.03 -17.12
CA LYS A 30 -10.35 8.61 -16.82
C LYS A 30 -10.01 8.20 -15.38
N LEU A 31 -9.22 9.00 -14.65
CA LEU A 31 -8.93 8.79 -13.23
C LEU A 31 -10.04 9.33 -12.32
N MET A 32 -10.85 10.30 -12.78
CA MET A 32 -11.87 10.95 -11.96
C MET A 32 -12.84 9.99 -11.26
N PRO A 33 -13.35 8.91 -11.90
CA PRO A 33 -14.20 7.94 -11.22
C PRO A 33 -13.55 7.28 -9.99
N TYR A 34 -12.22 7.16 -9.98
CA TYR A 34 -11.45 6.53 -8.91
C TYR A 34 -11.02 7.51 -7.81
N ILE A 35 -11.13 8.83 -8.07
CA ILE A 35 -10.65 9.89 -7.17
C ILE A 35 -11.81 10.71 -6.59
N SER A 36 -12.83 11.06 -7.39
CA SER A 36 -13.92 11.96 -6.98
C SER A 36 -15.22 11.25 -6.59
N LYS A 37 -15.49 10.06 -7.13
CA LYS A 37 -16.71 9.29 -6.83
C LYS A 37 -16.51 8.36 -5.63
N LEU A 38 -16.00 8.89 -4.51
CA LEU A 38 -15.74 8.16 -3.26
C LEU A 38 -17.04 7.84 -2.49
N LYS A 39 -18.05 7.24 -3.13
CA LYS A 39 -19.25 6.77 -2.44
C LYS A 39 -19.05 5.33 -1.96
N GLY A 40 -18.98 5.15 -0.64
CA GLY A 40 -19.15 3.86 0.05
C GLY A 40 -17.89 3.00 0.24
N ARG A 41 -17.10 2.72 -0.80
CA ARG A 41 -15.99 1.73 -0.73
C ARG A 41 -14.63 2.35 -1.00
N PHE A 42 -14.11 3.09 -0.04
CA PHE A 42 -12.75 3.65 -0.13
C PHE A 42 -12.00 3.51 1.19
N THR A 43 -10.68 3.39 1.09
CA THR A 43 -9.81 3.38 2.25
C THR A 43 -9.63 4.80 2.75
N ARG A 44 -10.00 5.04 4.00
CA ARG A 44 -9.69 6.29 4.72
C ARG A 44 -8.57 5.99 5.70
N TYR A 45 -7.55 6.83 5.72
CA TYR A 45 -6.48 6.78 6.69
C TYR A 45 -5.99 8.20 6.98
N ASN A 46 -5.38 8.41 8.16
CA ASN A 46 -4.88 9.74 8.52
C ASN A 46 -3.49 9.96 7.88
N LEU A 47 -3.33 11.07 7.17
CA LEU A 47 -2.06 11.47 6.57
C LEU A 47 -0.98 11.73 7.62
N ASP A 48 -1.35 12.16 8.84
CA ASP A 48 -0.40 12.43 9.92
C ASP A 48 0.48 11.21 10.23
N TYR A 49 -0.10 9.99 10.17
CA TYR A 49 0.68 8.77 10.37
C TYR A 49 1.61 8.48 9.20
N VAL A 50 1.16 8.75 7.97
CA VAL A 50 1.93 8.50 6.74
C VAL A 50 3.13 9.42 6.63
N VAL A 51 3.01 10.68 7.02
CA VAL A 51 4.11 11.66 7.02
C VAL A 51 5.27 11.23 7.93
N ASN A 52 4.99 10.43 8.96
CA ASN A 52 5.99 9.96 9.92
C ASN A 52 6.74 8.69 9.47
N PHE A 53 6.32 8.06 8.36
CA PHE A 53 6.99 6.88 7.83
C PHE A 53 8.21 7.26 6.99
N SER A 54 9.29 6.51 7.19
CA SER A 54 10.57 6.73 6.51
C SER A 54 10.64 6.09 5.13
N GLY A 55 9.79 5.10 4.84
CA GLY A 55 9.90 4.29 3.64
C GLY A 55 8.59 4.10 2.87
N PHE A 56 8.72 4.04 1.54
CA PHE A 56 7.62 3.72 0.62
C PHE A 56 6.86 2.44 0.99
N HIS A 57 7.58 1.38 1.40
CA HIS A 57 6.96 0.11 1.76
C HIS A 57 6.11 0.19 3.03
N SER A 58 6.52 0.99 4.03
CA SER A 58 5.73 1.24 5.24
C SER A 58 4.44 1.97 4.92
N ILE A 59 4.53 3.02 4.10
CA ILE A 59 3.36 3.75 3.59
C ILE A 59 2.41 2.77 2.89
N ARG A 60 2.93 2.01 1.92
CA ARG A 60 2.10 1.12 1.10
C ARG A 60 1.45 -0.01 1.90
N LEU A 61 2.20 -0.63 2.83
CA LEU A 61 1.65 -1.66 3.72
C LEU A 61 0.60 -1.06 4.64
N TYR A 62 0.83 0.13 5.21
CA TYR A 62 -0.17 0.80 6.04
C TYR A 62 -1.47 1.03 5.30
N GLU A 63 -1.43 1.52 4.06
CA GLU A 63 -2.63 1.70 3.23
C GLU A 63 -3.40 0.38 3.03
N LEU A 64 -2.67 -0.70 2.72
CA LEU A 64 -3.25 -2.04 2.53
C LEU A 64 -3.89 -2.58 3.82
N MET A 65 -3.29 -2.31 4.99
CA MET A 65 -3.83 -2.75 6.27
C MET A 65 -5.01 -1.87 6.72
N ALA A 66 -4.93 -0.55 6.50
CA ALA A 66 -5.99 0.39 6.85
C ALA A 66 -7.31 0.08 6.14
N GLN A 67 -7.25 -0.49 4.93
CA GLN A 67 -8.43 -0.97 4.19
C GLN A 67 -9.24 -2.02 4.97
N TYR A 68 -8.58 -2.83 5.81
CA TYR A 68 -9.19 -3.92 6.58
C TYR A 68 -9.29 -3.62 8.08
N ARG A 69 -9.21 -2.34 8.49
CA ARG A 69 -9.28 -1.97 9.92
C ARG A 69 -10.55 -2.42 10.65
N ILE A 70 -11.68 -2.55 9.93
CA ILE A 70 -12.95 -3.03 10.50
C ILE A 70 -12.99 -4.57 10.51
N GLY A 71 -12.53 -5.20 9.44
CA GLY A 71 -12.55 -6.67 9.29
C GLY A 71 -11.46 -7.37 10.11
N GLY A 72 -10.39 -6.66 10.46
CA GLY A 72 -9.33 -7.12 11.35
C GLY A 72 -8.39 -8.17 10.76
N GLU A 73 -8.72 -8.78 9.63
CA GLU A 73 -7.85 -9.76 8.99
C GLU A 73 -7.80 -9.59 7.48
N ARG A 74 -6.64 -9.90 6.88
CA ARG A 74 -6.43 -9.90 5.44
C ARG A 74 -5.42 -10.95 5.02
N GLU A 75 -5.79 -11.82 4.09
CA GLU A 75 -4.85 -12.72 3.42
C GLU A 75 -4.39 -12.12 2.09
N ILE A 76 -3.09 -12.17 1.82
CA ILE A 76 -2.50 -11.70 0.55
C ILE A 76 -1.47 -12.72 0.06
N SER A 77 -1.56 -13.10 -1.22
CA SER A 77 -0.54 -13.95 -1.83
C SER A 77 0.82 -13.24 -1.87
N LEU A 78 1.92 -13.99 -1.80
CA LEU A 78 3.25 -13.37 -1.88
C LEU A 78 3.49 -12.66 -3.21
N THR A 79 2.90 -13.19 -4.29
CA THR A 79 3.01 -12.60 -5.63
C THR A 79 2.31 -11.25 -5.67
N ASP A 80 1.05 -11.18 -5.24
CA ASP A 80 0.29 -9.93 -5.26
C ASP A 80 0.90 -8.89 -4.31
N LEU A 81 1.37 -9.33 -3.14
CA LEU A 81 1.98 -8.41 -2.18
C LEU A 81 3.25 -7.77 -2.76
N LYS A 82 4.12 -8.55 -3.41
CA LYS A 82 5.32 -8.01 -4.06
C LYS A 82 4.97 -7.09 -5.22
N ASP A 83 3.93 -7.41 -5.98
CA ASP A 83 3.45 -6.58 -7.08
C ASP A 83 2.93 -5.23 -6.59
N TRP A 84 2.10 -5.24 -5.55
CA TRP A 84 1.58 -4.00 -4.95
C TRP A 84 2.65 -3.16 -4.26
N LEU A 85 3.77 -3.77 -3.88
CA LEU A 85 4.96 -3.10 -3.35
C LEU A 85 5.99 -2.73 -4.43
N GLN A 86 5.71 -3.00 -5.71
CA GLN A 86 6.57 -2.71 -6.87
C GLN A 86 7.96 -3.38 -6.78
N ILE A 87 7.98 -4.62 -6.32
CA ILE A 87 9.20 -5.42 -6.10
C ILE A 87 9.01 -6.88 -6.56
N SER A 88 8.17 -7.11 -7.57
CA SER A 88 7.86 -8.44 -8.13
C SER A 88 9.12 -9.21 -8.55
N ASP A 89 10.12 -8.50 -9.05
CA ASP A 89 11.41 -9.00 -9.55
C ASP A 89 12.51 -9.05 -8.47
N LYS A 90 12.20 -8.67 -7.22
CA LYS A 90 13.18 -8.61 -6.13
C LYS A 90 12.92 -9.66 -5.06
N TYR A 91 13.99 -9.97 -4.32
CA TYR A 91 13.98 -10.80 -3.13
C TYR A 91 13.43 -12.21 -3.36
N ASP A 92 14.05 -13.00 -4.25
CA ASP A 92 13.61 -14.37 -4.59
C ASP A 92 13.38 -15.24 -3.35
N ARG A 93 14.28 -15.14 -2.37
CA ARG A 93 14.14 -15.80 -1.08
C ARG A 93 13.23 -14.98 -0.17
N TYR A 94 12.17 -15.62 0.33
CA TYR A 94 11.25 -15.00 1.29
C TYR A 94 11.98 -14.38 2.49
N ASN A 95 13.03 -15.01 3.03
CA ASN A 95 13.75 -14.47 4.18
C ASN A 95 14.32 -13.07 3.91
N ASN A 96 14.81 -12.80 2.69
CA ASN A 96 15.31 -11.48 2.32
C ASN A 96 14.16 -10.47 2.23
N PHE A 97 13.03 -10.86 1.63
CA PHE A 97 11.83 -10.03 1.57
C PHE A 97 11.31 -9.70 2.98
N ASN A 98 11.27 -10.70 3.86
CA ASN A 98 10.82 -10.54 5.22
C ASN A 98 11.73 -9.59 6.01
N GLN A 99 13.04 -9.85 6.01
CA GLN A 99 14.00 -9.06 6.78
C GLN A 99 14.15 -7.62 6.30
N ARG A 100 14.08 -7.38 4.98
CA ARG A 100 14.37 -6.06 4.40
C ARG A 100 13.13 -5.22 4.10
N VAL A 101 11.95 -5.84 4.01
CA VAL A 101 10.72 -5.15 3.63
C VAL A 101 9.64 -5.32 4.69
N LEU A 102 9.21 -6.55 4.95
CA LEU A 102 8.05 -6.77 5.84
C LEU A 102 8.33 -6.38 7.28
N THR A 103 9.39 -6.92 7.88
CA THR A 103 9.69 -6.67 9.29
C THR A 103 9.94 -5.18 9.57
N PRO A 104 10.79 -4.46 8.82
CA PRO A 104 10.98 -3.03 9.04
C PRO A 104 9.69 -2.22 8.88
N ALA A 105 8.90 -2.50 7.84
CA ALA A 105 7.67 -1.76 7.57
C ALA A 105 6.59 -2.02 8.63
N ILE A 106 6.39 -3.27 9.05
CA ILE A 106 5.42 -3.62 10.07
C ILE A 106 5.84 -3.07 11.43
N THR A 107 7.14 -3.10 11.78
CA THR A 107 7.66 -2.44 12.98
C THR A 107 7.35 -0.96 12.96
N GLU A 108 7.66 -0.25 11.87
CA GLU A 108 7.41 1.19 11.77
C GLU A 108 5.91 1.54 11.84
N ILE A 109 5.04 0.74 11.19
CA ILE A 109 3.58 0.88 11.30
C ILE A 109 3.13 0.73 12.76
N ASN A 110 3.64 -0.30 13.44
CA ASN A 110 3.32 -0.58 14.83
C ASN A 110 3.85 0.47 15.81
N GLU A 111 4.88 1.22 15.45
CA GLU A 111 5.43 2.29 16.29
C GLU A 111 4.72 3.63 16.04
N LYS A 112 4.48 3.98 14.76
CA LYS A 112 4.16 5.35 14.36
C LYS A 112 2.72 5.59 13.88
N SER A 113 1.86 4.56 13.88
CA SER A 113 0.47 4.68 13.39
C SER A 113 -0.59 4.28 14.41
N ASP A 114 -1.85 4.51 14.05
CA ASP A 114 -3.03 4.03 14.79
C ASP A 114 -3.27 2.52 14.67
N LEU A 115 -2.46 1.78 13.90
CA LEU A 115 -2.64 0.34 13.70
C LEU A 115 -1.61 -0.48 14.47
N LYS A 116 -2.06 -1.63 14.96
CA LYS A 116 -1.23 -2.76 15.38
C LYS A 116 -1.46 -3.91 14.41
N VAL A 117 -0.38 -4.36 13.78
CA VAL A 117 -0.39 -5.38 12.72
C VAL A 117 0.59 -6.47 13.08
N ILE A 118 0.13 -7.72 12.99
CA ILE A 118 0.95 -8.92 13.00
C ILE A 118 0.67 -9.73 11.74
N TYR A 119 1.58 -10.62 11.37
CA TYR A 119 1.38 -11.47 10.21
C TYR A 119 1.93 -12.88 10.41
N GLU A 120 1.27 -13.83 9.78
CA GLU A 120 1.60 -15.25 9.80
C GLU A 120 1.83 -15.76 8.38
N GLN A 121 2.70 -16.76 8.25
CA GLN A 121 3.03 -17.37 6.97
C GLN A 121 2.07 -18.51 6.66
N ILE A 122 1.41 -18.44 5.49
CA ILE A 122 0.65 -19.56 4.94
C ILE A 122 1.56 -20.36 4.02
N LYS A 123 1.70 -21.65 4.31
CA LYS A 123 2.59 -22.57 3.59
C LYS A 123 1.81 -23.60 2.80
N ARG A 124 2.35 -23.95 1.63
CA ARG A 124 1.98 -25.15 0.87
C ARG A 124 3.20 -26.04 0.78
N GLY A 125 3.23 -27.08 1.62
CA GLY A 125 4.44 -27.86 1.87
C GLY A 125 5.55 -26.99 2.46
N ARG A 126 6.73 -26.97 1.83
CA ARG A 126 7.88 -26.15 2.27
C ARG A 126 7.82 -24.69 1.78
N ARG A 127 6.98 -24.38 0.79
CA ARG A 127 6.91 -23.06 0.18
C ARG A 127 5.90 -22.18 0.90
N ILE A 128 6.29 -20.95 1.23
CA ILE A 128 5.38 -19.90 1.69
C ILE A 128 4.64 -19.36 0.46
N VAL A 129 3.31 -19.32 0.51
CA VAL A 129 2.45 -18.94 -0.62
C VAL A 129 1.71 -17.64 -0.38
N ALA A 130 1.38 -17.34 0.87
CA ALA A 130 0.63 -16.15 1.26
C ALA A 130 0.99 -15.72 2.68
N LEU A 131 0.55 -14.52 3.05
CA LEU A 131 0.61 -13.99 4.41
C LEU A 131 -0.79 -13.67 4.89
N LYS A 132 -1.09 -14.09 6.12
CA LYS A 132 -2.29 -13.68 6.85
C LYS A 132 -1.92 -12.54 7.79
N PHE A 133 -2.50 -11.36 7.57
CA PHE A 133 -2.35 -10.21 8.44
C PHE A 133 -3.50 -10.14 9.43
N THR A 134 -3.20 -9.87 10.70
CA THR A 134 -4.18 -9.50 11.72
C THR A 134 -3.92 -8.05 12.12
N ILE A 135 -4.97 -7.25 12.09
CA ILE A 135 -4.97 -5.79 12.12
C ILE A 135 -5.90 -5.35 13.24
N GLN A 136 -5.40 -4.50 14.14
CA GLN A 136 -6.17 -3.93 15.23
C GLN A 136 -5.94 -2.42 15.26
N THR A 137 -7.01 -1.65 15.44
CA THR A 137 -6.87 -0.21 15.72
C THR A 137 -6.47 -0.05 17.18
N LYS A 138 -5.40 0.69 17.44
CA LYS A 138 -5.00 1.07 18.78
C LYS A 138 -6.06 2.01 19.35
N LYS A 139 -6.53 1.73 20.56
CA LYS A 139 -7.25 2.76 21.32
C LYS A 139 -6.21 3.80 21.71
N ASN A 140 -6.30 5.00 21.13
CA ASN A 140 -5.62 6.13 21.71
C ASN A 140 -6.24 6.32 23.11
N VAL A 141 -5.42 6.23 24.16
CA VAL A 141 -5.76 6.75 25.49
C VAL A 141 -5.65 8.27 25.42
#